data_AF-A0A5C7W2J9-F1
#
_entry.id   AF-A0A5C7W2J9-F1
#
_cell.length_a   1.000
_cell.length_b   1.000
_cell.length_c   1.000
_cell.angle_alpha   90.00
_cell.angle_beta   90.00
_cell.angle_gamma   90.00
#
_symmetry.space_group_name_H-M   'P 1'
#
loop_
_entity.id
_entity.type
_entity.pdbx_description
1 polymer ?
#
loop_
_entity_poly.entity_id
_entity_poly.type
_entity_poly.pdbx_seq_one_letter_code
_entity_poly.pdbx_strand_id
1 'polypeptide(L)'
;MRGFCLSKANLKPNSVAGIGEWTGAYLAGEDVLEAFRQAGLTGLASEPVLQTSSRAPFPNVRQLVTEAILPAAVPGALPDFPPGYCGLLCYEPRQLIDQPDFSHTAEPWASQRYGWPLWVVSARTRNLFLSQGMSGWAFRPVLVTDSALYERYLALSQELRALLRDAPQSKLEDREW
;
A
#
# COMPACT_ATOMS: atom_id res chain seq x y z
N MET A 1 11.59 6.96 19.89
CA MET A 1 10.24 7.50 19.63
C MET A 1 9.98 7.35 18.14
N ARG A 2 8.98 6.56 17.72
CA ARG A 2 8.75 6.23 16.30
C ARG A 2 7.74 7.17 15.60
N GLY A 3 7.16 8.12 16.35
CA GLY A 3 6.11 9.03 15.86
C GLY A 3 6.61 10.26 15.10
N PHE A 4 5.82 10.74 14.13
CA PHE A 4 6.11 11.99 13.41
C PHE A 4 5.87 13.25 14.27
N CYS A 5 6.66 14.28 14.01
CA CYS A 5 6.44 15.63 14.51
C CYS A 5 5.92 16.52 13.38
N LEU A 6 4.76 17.14 13.57
CA LEU A 6 4.12 18.00 12.57
C LEU A 6 3.87 19.39 13.17
N SER A 7 3.99 20.43 12.33
CA SER A 7 3.63 21.80 12.71
C SER A 7 2.11 21.98 12.79
N LYS A 8 1.35 21.23 11.99
CA LYS A 8 -0.11 21.22 11.97
C LYS A 8 -0.60 19.83 11.57
N ALA A 9 -1.64 19.36 12.23
CA ALA A 9 -2.39 18.17 11.85
C ALA A 9 -3.88 18.45 12.03
N ASN A 10 -4.64 18.33 10.95
CA ASN A 10 -6.10 18.38 10.99
C ASN A 10 -6.64 17.45 9.90
N LEU A 11 -7.54 16.54 10.29
CA LEU A 11 -8.15 15.58 9.40
C LEU A 11 -9.64 15.90 9.27
N LYS A 12 -10.20 15.64 8.09
CA LYS A 12 -11.65 15.64 7.95
C LYS A 12 -12.21 14.44 8.73
N PRO A 13 -13.46 14.51 9.21
CA PRO A 13 -14.13 13.34 9.76
C PRO A 13 -14.06 12.17 8.78
N ASN A 14 -13.91 10.97 9.32
CA ASN A 14 -13.93 9.72 8.58
C ASN A 14 -12.90 9.67 7.44
N SER A 15 -11.72 10.25 7.68
CA SER A 15 -10.65 10.30 6.69
C SER A 15 -9.30 9.90 7.26
N VAL A 16 -8.49 9.31 6.40
CA VAL A 16 -7.06 9.12 6.61
C VAL A 16 -6.29 10.09 5.71
N ALA A 17 -5.04 10.39 6.06
CA ALA A 17 -4.19 11.21 5.20
C ALA A 17 -2.74 10.74 5.23
N GLY A 18 -2.08 10.72 4.08
CA GLY A 18 -0.62 10.50 4.02
C GLY A 18 0.16 11.65 4.65
N ILE A 19 1.27 11.34 5.33
CA ILE A 19 2.19 12.33 5.90
C ILE A 19 3.19 12.76 4.83
N GLY A 20 2.85 13.80 4.08
CA GLY A 20 3.67 14.22 2.95
C GLY A 20 3.75 13.17 1.84
N GLU A 21 4.47 13.49 0.76
CA GLU A 21 4.48 12.67 -0.45
C GLU A 21 5.41 11.45 -0.35
N TRP A 22 6.35 11.45 0.62
CA TRP A 22 7.52 10.57 0.61
C TRP A 22 7.64 9.61 1.79
N THR A 23 6.85 9.77 2.85
CA THR A 23 7.12 9.08 4.12
C THR A 23 6.56 7.68 4.22
N GLY A 24 5.56 7.33 3.39
CA GLY A 24 4.84 6.07 3.54
C GLY A 24 3.88 6.03 4.73
N ALA A 25 3.85 7.06 5.57
CA ALA A 25 3.08 7.07 6.80
C ALA A 25 1.69 7.67 6.60
N TYR A 26 0.71 7.15 7.33
CA TYR A 26 -0.66 7.62 7.30
C TYR A 26 -1.09 8.12 8.67
N LEU A 27 -2.01 9.08 8.66
CA LEU A 27 -2.71 9.62 9.82
C LEU A 27 -4.15 9.17 9.80
N ALA A 28 -4.72 8.96 10.97
CA ALA A 28 -6.14 8.72 11.16
C ALA A 28 -6.68 9.52 12.35
N GLY A 29 -7.95 9.90 12.26
CA GLY A 29 -8.72 10.38 13.40
C GLY A 29 -9.16 9.24 14.31
N GLU A 30 -9.57 9.57 15.53
CA GLU A 30 -10.06 8.58 16.51
C GLU A 30 -11.34 7.86 16.03
N ASP A 31 -12.16 8.51 15.21
CA ASP A 31 -13.36 7.92 14.59
C ASP A 31 -13.02 6.76 13.63
N VAL A 32 -12.00 6.95 12.78
CA VAL A 32 -11.50 5.91 11.88
C VAL A 32 -10.87 4.77 12.68
N LEU A 33 -10.08 5.08 13.72
CA LEU A 33 -9.47 4.07 14.59
C LEU A 33 -10.51 3.26 15.35
N GLU A 34 -11.57 3.91 15.84
CA GLU A 34 -12.72 3.26 16.46
C GLU A 34 -13.38 2.27 15.50
N ALA A 35 -13.66 2.71 14.26
CA ALA A 35 -14.26 1.86 13.25
C ALA A 35 -13.37 0.64 12.90
N PHE A 36 -12.05 0.83 12.81
CA PHE A 36 -11.10 -0.28 12.61
C PHE A 36 -11.16 -1.29 13.75
N ARG A 37 -11.23 -0.81 15.00
CA ARG A 37 -11.31 -1.65 16.19
C ARG A 37 -12.64 -2.41 16.27
N GLN A 38 -13.76 -1.74 15.99
CA GLN A 38 -15.08 -2.36 15.97
C GLN A 38 -15.22 -3.42 14.87
N ALA A 39 -14.59 -3.19 13.71
CA ALA A 39 -14.53 -4.16 12.62
C ALA A 39 -13.54 -5.32 12.89
N GLY A 40 -12.82 -5.28 14.03
CA GLY A 40 -11.83 -6.27 14.42
C GLY A 40 -10.68 -6.40 13.42
N LEU A 41 -10.26 -5.30 12.79
CA LEU A 41 -9.11 -5.32 11.87
C LEU A 41 -7.81 -5.50 12.64
N THR A 42 -6.88 -6.26 12.06
CA THR A 42 -5.64 -6.72 12.70
C THR A 42 -4.37 -6.18 12.03
N GLY A 43 -3.22 -6.30 12.71
CA GLY A 43 -1.92 -5.82 12.22
C GLY A 43 -1.77 -4.30 12.20
N LEU A 44 -2.63 -3.58 12.91
CA LEU A 44 -2.57 -2.13 13.02
C LEU A 44 -2.30 -1.71 14.46
N ALA A 45 -1.40 -0.76 14.63
CA ALA A 45 -1.25 0.03 15.85
C ALA A 45 -1.33 1.53 15.52
N SER A 46 -1.46 2.34 16.57
CA SER A 46 -1.53 3.80 16.44
C SER A 46 -0.59 4.51 17.41
N GLU A 47 0.19 5.43 16.88
CA GLU A 47 1.21 6.19 17.62
C GLU A 47 0.79 7.66 17.75
N PRO A 48 1.13 8.34 18.85
CA PRO A 48 0.90 9.77 18.97
C PRO A 48 1.69 10.55 17.91
N VAL A 49 1.03 11.51 17.26
CA VAL A 49 1.70 12.54 16.45
C VAL A 49 2.01 13.71 17.35
N LEU A 50 3.23 14.22 17.32
CA LEU A 50 3.65 15.31 18.20
C LEU A 50 3.66 16.65 17.46
N GLN A 51 3.35 17.72 18.19
CA GLN A 51 3.53 19.09 17.72
C GLN A 51 5.02 19.43 17.69
N THR A 52 5.51 20.00 16.57
CA THR A 52 6.94 20.36 16.45
C THR A 52 7.39 21.36 17.51
N SER A 53 6.54 22.32 17.89
CA SER A 53 6.87 23.40 18.82
C SER A 53 6.87 22.95 20.29
N SER A 54 5.78 22.32 20.74
CA SER A 54 5.57 21.98 22.15
C SER A 54 5.97 20.55 22.51
N ARG A 55 6.16 19.68 21.51
CA ARG A 55 6.28 18.22 21.65
C ARG A 55 5.06 17.56 22.32
N ALA A 56 3.99 18.29 22.56
CA ALA A 56 2.73 17.73 23.02
C ALA A 56 2.06 16.92 21.90
N PRO A 57 1.31 15.85 22.24
CA PRO A 57 0.55 15.10 21.23
C PRO A 57 -0.59 15.93 20.64
N PHE A 58 -0.89 15.70 19.35
CA PHE A 58 -2.16 16.14 18.78
C PHE A 58 -3.30 15.32 19.39
N PRO A 59 -4.40 15.95 19.85
CA PRO A 59 -5.44 15.26 20.62
C PRO A 59 -6.28 14.30 19.76
N ASN A 60 -6.49 14.61 18.48
CA ASN A 60 -7.45 13.90 17.61
C ASN A 60 -6.80 13.28 16.38
N VAL A 61 -5.48 13.16 16.35
CA VAL A 61 -4.75 12.63 15.18
C VAL A 61 -3.66 11.69 15.66
N ARG A 62 -3.65 10.50 15.08
CA ARG A 62 -2.68 9.45 15.37
C ARG A 62 -2.03 8.98 14.08
N GLN A 63 -0.79 8.54 14.16
CA GLN A 63 -0.10 7.89 13.07
C GLN A 63 -0.47 6.41 13.04
N LEU A 64 -0.83 5.90 11.87
CA LEU A 64 -0.99 4.47 11.61
C LEU A 64 0.37 3.81 11.46
N VAL A 65 0.57 2.70 12.16
CA VAL A 65 1.79 1.89 12.08
C VAL A 65 1.43 0.41 12.02
N THR A 66 2.27 -0.37 11.35
CA THR A 66 2.23 -1.83 11.35
C THR A 66 3.64 -2.37 11.48
N GLU A 67 3.80 -3.44 12.25
CA GLU A 67 5.03 -4.24 12.29
C GLU A 67 4.94 -5.49 11.39
N ALA A 68 3.75 -5.77 10.85
CA ALA A 68 3.55 -6.88 9.95
C ALA A 68 4.16 -6.56 8.58
N ILE A 69 5.02 -7.46 8.11
CA ILE A 69 5.65 -7.38 6.81
C ILE A 69 5.28 -8.67 6.08
N LEU A 70 4.61 -8.53 4.93
CA LEU A 70 4.36 -9.67 4.06
C LEU A 70 5.67 -10.21 3.51
N PRO A 71 5.73 -11.50 3.14
CA PRO A 71 6.82 -12.01 2.30
C PRO A 71 6.99 -11.18 1.03
N ALA A 72 8.12 -11.34 0.33
CA ALA A 72 8.27 -10.76 -1.00
C ALA A 72 7.17 -11.30 -1.93
N ALA A 73 6.63 -10.42 -2.77
CA ALA A 73 5.71 -10.79 -3.82
C ALA A 73 6.40 -11.76 -4.78
N VAL A 74 5.61 -12.62 -5.44
CA VAL A 74 6.18 -13.41 -6.53
C VAL A 74 6.59 -12.47 -7.67
N PRO A 75 7.67 -12.78 -8.39
CA PRO A 75 8.00 -12.08 -9.63
C PRO A 75 6.78 -12.04 -10.55
N GLY A 76 6.51 -10.87 -11.14
CA GLY A 76 5.37 -10.67 -12.02
C GLY A 76 5.47 -11.46 -13.34
N ALA A 77 4.48 -11.25 -14.21
CA ALA A 77 4.29 -11.94 -15.49
C ALA A 77 5.49 -12.01 -16.44
N LEU A 78 6.41 -11.06 -16.31
CA LEU A 78 7.50 -10.84 -17.25
C LEU A 78 8.84 -11.00 -16.51
N PRO A 79 9.44 -12.21 -16.51
CA PRO A 79 10.67 -12.48 -15.77
C PRO A 79 11.88 -11.70 -16.31
N ASP A 80 11.84 -11.31 -17.59
CA ASP A 80 12.91 -10.53 -18.24
C ASP A 80 12.73 -9.01 -18.05
N PHE A 81 11.65 -8.59 -17.39
CA PHE A 81 11.48 -7.20 -17.00
C PHE A 81 11.85 -7.06 -15.52
N PRO A 82 12.56 -6.00 -15.13
CA PRO A 82 12.85 -5.75 -13.72
C PRO A 82 11.56 -5.83 -12.88
N PRO A 83 11.62 -6.42 -11.66
CA PRO A 83 10.51 -6.38 -10.72
C PRO A 83 9.94 -4.95 -10.64
N GLY A 84 8.63 -4.81 -10.87
CA GLY A 84 7.93 -3.52 -10.91
C GLY A 84 7.38 -3.11 -12.28
N TYR A 85 7.88 -3.60 -13.41
CA TYR A 85 7.43 -3.09 -14.73
C TYR A 85 5.95 -3.32 -15.06
N CYS A 86 5.29 -4.28 -14.42
CA CYS A 86 3.85 -4.50 -14.57
C CYS A 86 3.00 -3.95 -13.40
N GLY A 87 3.60 -3.16 -12.50
CA GLY A 87 2.89 -2.26 -11.57
C GLY A 87 2.19 -2.90 -10.37
N LEU A 88 1.84 -4.19 -10.42
CA LEU A 88 1.01 -4.86 -9.42
C LEU A 88 1.79 -5.86 -8.57
N LEU A 89 1.55 -5.84 -7.26
CA LEU A 89 2.01 -6.89 -6.35
C LEU A 89 1.21 -8.16 -6.58
N CYS A 90 1.90 -9.29 -6.71
CA CYS A 90 1.32 -10.60 -6.90
C CYS A 90 1.79 -11.51 -5.77
N TYR A 91 0.87 -12.23 -5.12
CA TYR A 91 1.20 -13.16 -4.04
C TYR A 91 0.59 -14.53 -4.30
N GLU A 92 1.26 -15.56 -3.85
CA GLU A 92 0.65 -16.87 -3.75
C GLU A 92 -0.42 -16.88 -2.66
N PRO A 93 -1.50 -17.68 -2.81
CA PRO A 93 -2.56 -17.79 -1.81
C PRO A 93 -1.99 -18.06 -0.42
N ARG A 94 -1.05 -19.01 -0.31
CA ARG A 94 -0.38 -19.39 0.94
C ARG A 94 0.40 -18.27 1.61
N GLN A 95 0.85 -17.25 0.86
CA GLN A 95 1.54 -16.09 1.43
C GLN A 95 0.55 -15.11 2.07
N LEU A 96 -0.74 -15.20 1.73
CA LEU A 96 -1.80 -14.34 2.24
C LEU A 96 -2.67 -15.01 3.31
N ILE A 97 -2.58 -16.34 3.48
CA ILE A 97 -3.27 -17.07 4.55
C ILE A 97 -2.78 -16.54 5.90
N ASP A 98 -3.74 -16.32 6.81
CA ASP A 98 -3.54 -15.85 8.19
C ASP A 98 -2.74 -14.54 8.32
N GLN A 99 -2.62 -13.77 7.23
CA GLN A 99 -2.01 -12.45 7.28
C GLN A 99 -2.96 -11.43 7.89
N PRO A 100 -2.44 -10.43 8.63
CA PRO A 100 -3.28 -9.41 9.22
C PRO A 100 -3.87 -8.47 8.16
N ASP A 101 -4.85 -7.67 8.57
CA ASP A 101 -5.54 -6.73 7.69
C ASP A 101 -4.70 -5.54 7.23
N PHE A 102 -3.59 -5.26 7.93
CA PHE A 102 -2.64 -4.21 7.62
C PHE A 102 -1.20 -4.74 7.70
N SER A 103 -0.48 -4.65 6.58
CA SER A 103 0.93 -5.04 6.47
C SER A 103 1.68 -4.07 5.57
N HIS A 104 3.00 -4.06 5.69
CA HIS A 104 3.88 -3.55 4.63
C HIS A 104 4.29 -4.67 3.68
N THR A 105 4.59 -4.31 2.44
CA THR A 105 5.29 -5.22 1.52
C THR A 105 6.78 -5.30 1.88
N ALA A 106 7.42 -6.46 1.62
CA ALA A 106 8.87 -6.63 1.77
C ALA A 106 9.69 -6.09 0.58
N GLU A 107 9.04 -5.57 -0.47
CA GLU A 107 9.74 -5.15 -1.67
C GLU A 107 10.73 -4.00 -1.42
N PRO A 108 12.02 -4.14 -1.78
CA PRO A 108 13.04 -3.12 -1.51
C PRO A 108 12.84 -1.86 -2.36
N TRP A 109 12.09 -1.96 -3.47
CA TRP A 109 11.72 -0.86 -4.35
C TRP A 109 10.39 -0.20 -3.94
N ALA A 110 9.69 -0.73 -2.93
CA ALA A 110 8.48 -0.12 -2.41
C ALA A 110 8.77 1.30 -1.92
N SER A 111 8.15 2.27 -2.58
CA SER A 111 8.41 3.67 -2.34
C SER A 111 7.23 4.50 -2.79
N GLN A 112 6.60 5.18 -1.84
CA GLN A 112 5.52 6.12 -2.13
C GLN A 112 5.99 7.25 -3.07
N ARG A 113 7.29 7.57 -3.04
CA ARG A 113 7.93 8.56 -3.93
C ARG A 113 7.78 8.29 -5.40
N TYR A 114 7.76 7.02 -5.78
CA TYR A 114 7.62 6.62 -7.18
C TYR A 114 6.25 5.99 -7.45
N GLY A 115 5.29 6.17 -6.53
CA GLY A 115 3.95 5.61 -6.65
C GLY A 115 3.86 4.10 -6.42
N TRP A 116 4.92 3.48 -5.88
CA TRP A 116 4.94 2.05 -5.59
C TRP A 116 4.20 1.75 -4.28
N PRO A 117 3.47 0.62 -4.22
CA PRO A 117 2.71 0.23 -3.03
C PRO A 117 3.66 -0.05 -1.86
N LEU A 118 3.41 0.61 -0.72
CA LEU A 118 4.09 0.33 0.54
C LEU A 118 3.20 -0.47 1.49
N TRP A 119 1.92 -0.06 1.59
CA TRP A 119 0.92 -0.73 2.39
C TRP A 119 0.17 -1.77 1.56
N VAL A 120 -0.01 -2.95 2.14
CA VAL A 120 -0.90 -3.98 1.66
C VAL A 120 -1.96 -4.19 2.74
N VAL A 121 -3.23 -4.11 2.34
CA VAL A 121 -4.36 -4.26 3.26
C VAL A 121 -5.32 -5.31 2.75
N SER A 122 -6.02 -5.97 3.65
CA SER A 122 -7.02 -6.96 3.28
C SER A 122 -8.21 -6.35 2.56
N ALA A 123 -8.99 -7.19 1.88
CA ALA A 123 -10.27 -6.79 1.30
C ALA A 123 -11.26 -6.29 2.37
N ARG A 124 -11.17 -6.76 3.63
CA ARG A 124 -12.02 -6.29 4.73
C ARG A 124 -11.81 -4.82 5.00
N THR A 125 -10.55 -4.36 5.00
CA THR A 125 -10.21 -2.94 5.17
C THR A 125 -10.83 -2.10 4.07
N ARG A 126 -10.67 -2.47 2.80
CA ARG A 126 -11.30 -1.77 1.67
C ARG A 126 -12.83 -1.73 1.80
N ASN A 127 -13.44 -2.86 2.15
CA ASN A 127 -14.90 -2.96 2.28
C ASN A 127 -15.42 -2.09 3.44
N LEU A 128 -14.68 -2.02 4.55
CA LEU A 128 -15.00 -1.11 5.64
C LEU A 128 -14.99 0.34 5.17
N PHE A 129 -13.94 0.75 4.44
CA PHE A 129 -13.86 2.11 3.88
C PHE A 129 -15.07 2.45 3.01
N LEU A 130 -15.47 1.54 2.13
CA LEU A 130 -16.63 1.73 1.27
C LEU A 130 -17.94 1.79 2.06
N SER A 131 -18.14 0.85 3.00
CA SER A 131 -19.39 0.74 3.77
C SER A 131 -19.61 1.91 4.73
N GLN A 132 -18.54 2.48 5.28
CA GLN A 132 -18.59 3.59 6.22
C GLN A 132 -18.40 4.95 5.54
N GLY A 133 -18.18 5.00 4.22
CA GLY A 133 -17.91 6.25 3.50
C GLY A 133 -16.60 6.93 3.90
N MET A 134 -15.58 6.15 4.26
CA MET A 134 -14.25 6.65 4.60
C MET A 134 -13.50 7.12 3.36
N SER A 135 -12.61 8.10 3.54
CA SER A 135 -11.84 8.68 2.43
C SER A 135 -10.35 8.82 2.74
N GLY A 136 -9.55 9.11 1.71
CA GLY A 136 -8.12 9.44 1.84
C GLY A 136 -7.15 8.28 1.62
N TRP A 137 -7.65 7.08 1.29
CA TRP A 137 -6.82 5.96 0.83
C TRP A 137 -7.14 5.60 -0.62
N ALA A 138 -6.11 5.52 -1.46
CA ALA A 138 -6.25 5.06 -2.84
C ALA A 138 -5.95 3.56 -2.93
N PHE A 139 -6.98 2.72 -3.02
CA PHE A 139 -6.82 1.27 -3.12
C PHE A 139 -6.41 0.86 -4.54
N ARG A 140 -5.24 0.24 -4.66
CA ARG A 140 -4.75 -0.44 -5.87
C ARG A 140 -4.84 -1.95 -5.68
N PRO A 141 -5.11 -2.73 -6.74
CA PRO A 141 -5.26 -4.17 -6.60
C PRO A 141 -3.93 -4.84 -6.25
N VAL A 142 -4.03 -5.86 -5.40
CA VAL A 142 -3.00 -6.87 -5.18
C VAL A 142 -3.56 -8.18 -5.74
N LEU A 143 -2.78 -8.90 -6.52
CA LEU A 143 -3.22 -10.09 -7.24
C LEU A 143 -2.83 -11.36 -6.49
N VAL A 144 -3.67 -12.38 -6.60
CA VAL A 144 -3.38 -13.74 -6.13
C VAL A 144 -3.08 -14.62 -7.33
N THR A 145 -1.97 -15.37 -7.30
CA THR A 145 -1.44 -16.10 -8.46
C THR A 145 -2.34 -17.22 -8.99
N ASP A 146 -3.28 -17.72 -8.20
CA ASP A 146 -4.24 -18.75 -8.62
C ASP A 146 -5.58 -18.15 -9.12
N SER A 147 -5.67 -16.82 -9.20
CA SER A 147 -6.91 -16.14 -9.57
C SER A 147 -7.05 -15.97 -11.08
N ALA A 148 -8.28 -16.03 -11.59
CA ALA A 148 -8.57 -15.71 -12.99
C ALA A 148 -8.16 -14.28 -13.40
N LEU A 149 -8.10 -13.36 -12.43
CA LEU A 149 -7.62 -11.99 -12.68
C LEU A 149 -6.11 -11.97 -12.93
N TYR A 150 -5.35 -12.78 -12.19
CA TYR A 150 -3.91 -12.92 -12.40
C TYR A 150 -3.62 -13.50 -13.80
N GLU A 151 -4.33 -14.55 -14.22
CA GLU A 151 -4.18 -15.11 -15.57
C GLU A 151 -4.45 -14.07 -16.68
N ARG A 152 -5.48 -13.24 -16.52
CA ARG A 152 -5.75 -12.14 -17.47
C ARG A 152 -4.66 -11.08 -17.45
N TYR A 153 -4.15 -10.76 -16.27
CA TYR A 153 -3.03 -9.85 -16.11
C TYR A 153 -1.77 -10.39 -16.80
N LEU A 154 -1.47 -11.68 -16.66
CA LEU A 154 -0.36 -12.33 -17.37
C LEU A 154 -0.51 -12.18 -18.89
N ALA A 155 -1.69 -12.51 -19.43
CA ALA A 155 -1.97 -12.41 -20.86
C ALA A 155 -1.80 -10.97 -21.38
N LEU A 156 -2.38 -9.98 -20.69
CA LEU A 156 -2.25 -8.56 -21.05
C LEU A 156 -0.80 -8.07 -20.98
N SER A 157 -0.05 -8.50 -19.96
CA SER A 157 1.38 -8.16 -19.84
C SER A 157 2.20 -8.75 -20.99
N GLN A 158 1.88 -9.97 -21.45
CA GLN A 158 2.54 -10.60 -22.59
C GLN A 158 2.19 -9.89 -23.91
N GLU A 159 0.92 -9.53 -24.11
CA GLU A 159 0.48 -8.73 -25.27
C GLU A 159 1.20 -7.37 -25.30
N LEU A 160 1.23 -6.67 -24.17
CA LEU A 160 1.94 -5.40 -24.05
C LEU A 160 3.43 -5.56 -24.35
N ARG A 161 4.07 -6.63 -23.86
CA ARG A 161 5.47 -6.93 -24.15
C ARG A 161 5.72 -7.14 -25.65
N ALA A 162 4.83 -7.85 -26.33
CA ALA A 162 4.92 -8.05 -27.78
C ALA A 162 4.82 -6.71 -28.52
N LEU A 163 3.82 -5.89 -28.18
CA LEU A 163 3.66 -4.55 -28.77
C LEU A 163 4.87 -3.65 -28.54
N LEU A 164 5.47 -3.70 -27.34
CA LEU A 164 6.67 -2.93 -27.01
C LEU A 164 7.90 -3.41 -27.78
N ARG A 165 8.03 -4.71 -28.07
CA ARG A 165 9.13 -5.24 -28.89
C ARG A 165 9.02 -4.78 -30.34
N ASP A 166 7.80 -4.80 -30.88
CA ASP A 166 7.55 -4.46 -32.28
C ASP A 166 7.58 -2.94 -32.54
N ALA A 167 7.61 -2.13 -31.49
CA ALA A 167 7.65 -0.68 -31.60
C ALA A 167 9.09 -0.18 -31.86
N PRO A 168 9.37 0.45 -33.02
CA PRO A 168 10.73 0.85 -33.44
C PRO A 168 11.39 1.96 -32.59
N GLN A 169 10.75 2.40 -31.49
CA GLN A 169 11.25 3.41 -30.55
C GLN A 169 11.10 2.99 -29.08
N SER A 170 10.77 1.73 -28.80
CA SER A 170 10.68 1.24 -27.42
C SER A 170 12.09 1.07 -26.84
N LYS A 171 12.46 1.94 -25.89
CA LYS A 171 13.76 1.91 -25.18
C LYS A 171 13.83 0.82 -24.09
N LEU A 172 12.99 -0.21 -24.17
CA LEU A 172 12.89 -1.27 -23.15
C LEU A 172 13.77 -2.47 -23.46
N GLU A 173 14.32 -2.56 -24.67
CA GLU A 173 15.41 -3.48 -24.96
C GLU A 173 16.74 -2.76 -24.69
N ASP A 174 17.50 -3.30 -23.74
CA ASP A 174 18.88 -2.98 -23.39
C ASP A 174 19.23 -1.56 -22.98
N ARG A 175 19.13 -1.30 -21.67
CA ARG A 175 20.22 -0.65 -20.96
C ARG A 175 20.59 -1.53 -19.78
N GLU A 176 21.76 -2.15 -19.83
CA GLU A 176 22.46 -2.57 -18.61
C GLU A 176 22.64 -1.33 -17.74
N TRP A 177 22.17 -1.40 -16.48
CA TRP A 177 22.47 -0.42 -15.44
C TRP A 177 23.52 -1.01 -14.51
#